data_AF-A0A2V7KEJ1-F1
#
_entry.id   AF-A0A2V7KEJ1-F1
#
_cell.length_a   1.000
_cell.length_b   1.000
_cell.length_c   1.000
_cell.angle_alpha   90.00
_cell.angle_beta   90.00
_cell.angle_gamma   90.00
#
_symmetry.space_group_name_H-M   'P 1'
#
loop_
_entity.id
_entity.type
_entity.pdbx_description
1 polymer ?
#
loop_
_entity_poly.entity_id
_entity_poly.type
_entity_poly.pdbx_seq_one_letter_code
_entity_poly.pdbx_strand_id
1 'polypeptide(L)'
;MNDLLNERIRRKLDVMPDEQAYQVLDYIEFLESKYSQRAAGAPAFQKVAETLEDTMRAGRVPITIIRGTMDAVGKAGRFLEGLAAAGKAAVDEAKKKQVDKQVEETKPPQ
;
A
#
# COMPACT_ATOMS: atom_id res chain seq x y z
N MET A 1 0.16 -6.75 31.65
CA MET A 1 -0.25 -5.34 31.50
C MET A 1 -0.97 -4.93 32.79
N ASN A 2 -0.77 -3.71 33.31
CA ASN A 2 -1.51 -3.25 34.50
C ASN A 2 -2.95 -2.82 34.14
N ASP A 3 -3.83 -2.73 35.12
CA ASP A 3 -5.27 -2.51 34.89
C ASP A 3 -5.58 -1.13 34.31
N LEU A 4 -4.90 -0.10 34.79
CA LEU A 4 -5.05 1.28 34.30
C LEU A 4 -4.73 1.40 32.80
N LEU A 5 -3.66 0.74 32.36
CA LEU A 5 -3.25 0.72 30.95
C LEU A 5 -4.26 -0.07 30.11
N ASN A 6 -4.73 -1.22 30.60
CA ASN A 6 -5.74 -2.03 29.93
C ASN A 6 -7.04 -1.24 29.70
N GLU A 7 -7.54 -0.58 30.73
CA GLU A 7 -8.76 0.23 30.67
C GLU A 7 -8.63 1.42 29.71
N ARG A 8 -7.45 2.06 29.68
CA ARG A 8 -7.15 3.14 28.72
C ARG A 8 -7.16 2.66 27.27
N ILE A 9 -6.59 1.49 26.99
CA ILE A 9 -6.56 0.90 25.66
C ILE A 9 -7.97 0.53 25.22
N ARG A 10 -8.74 -0.17 26.07
CA ARG A 10 -10.14 -0.53 25.78
C ARG A 10 -11.00 0.69 25.41
N ARG A 11 -10.96 1.74 26.22
CA ARG A 11 -11.74 2.97 25.93
C ARG A 11 -11.37 3.62 24.59
N LYS A 12 -10.14 3.44 24.11
CA LYS A 12 -9.71 3.95 22.80
C LYS A 12 -10.20 3.06 21.66
N LEU A 13 -10.21 1.74 21.86
CA LEU A 13 -10.73 0.79 20.88
C LEU A 13 -12.26 0.87 20.76
N ASP A 14 -12.99 1.07 21.86
CA ASP A 14 -14.46 1.10 21.88
C ASP A 14 -15.07 2.23 21.04
N VAL A 15 -14.35 3.34 20.87
CA VAL A 15 -14.81 4.53 20.10
C VAL A 15 -14.16 4.62 18.71
N MET A 16 -13.35 3.64 18.35
CA MET A 16 -12.59 3.63 17.11
C MET A 16 -13.46 3.11 15.95
N PRO A 17 -13.40 3.70 14.77
CA PRO A 17 -14.00 3.11 13.56
C PRO A 17 -13.37 1.77 13.21
N ASP A 18 -14.16 0.83 12.71
CA ASP A 18 -13.72 -0.54 12.39
C ASP A 18 -12.47 -0.59 11.51
N GLU A 19 -12.40 0.25 10.45
CA GLU A 19 -11.24 0.32 9.57
C GLU A 19 -9.92 0.62 10.33
N GLN A 20 -9.98 1.48 11.34
CA GLN A 20 -8.82 1.82 12.16
C GLN A 20 -8.55 0.72 13.19
N ALA A 21 -9.58 0.07 13.72
CA ALA A 21 -9.42 -1.07 14.62
C ALA A 21 -8.70 -2.24 13.93
N TYR A 22 -9.01 -2.50 12.65
CA TYR A 22 -8.27 -3.46 11.84
C TYR A 22 -6.81 -3.06 11.65
N GLN A 23 -6.50 -1.78 11.42
CA GLN A 23 -5.09 -1.33 11.35
C GLN A 23 -4.33 -1.54 12.66
N VAL A 24 -5.01 -1.36 13.81
CA VAL A 24 -4.41 -1.66 15.12
C VAL A 24 -4.16 -3.15 15.28
N LEU A 25 -5.09 -4.01 14.84
CA LEU A 25 -4.91 -5.46 14.82
C LEU A 25 -3.70 -5.86 13.97
N ASP A 26 -3.58 -5.35 12.75
CA ASP A 26 -2.45 -5.62 11.85
C ASP A 26 -1.11 -5.21 12.49
N TYR A 27 -1.08 -4.08 13.20
CA TYR A 27 0.12 -3.63 13.89
C TYR A 27 0.49 -4.52 15.08
N ILE A 28 -0.49 -5.03 15.82
CA ILE A 28 -0.26 -6.01 16.89
C ILE A 28 0.32 -7.31 16.32
N GLU A 29 -0.26 -7.84 15.24
CA GLU A 29 0.24 -9.04 14.55
C GLU A 29 1.67 -8.85 14.04
N PHE A 30 1.99 -7.66 13.50
CA PHE A 30 3.36 -7.30 13.15
C PHE A 30 4.31 -7.33 14.35
N LEU A 31 3.94 -6.70 15.47
CA LEU A 31 4.75 -6.71 16.68
C LEU A 31 4.95 -8.14 17.21
N GLU A 32 3.94 -8.99 17.13
CA GLU A 32 4.06 -10.41 17.50
C GLU A 32 5.02 -11.13 16.58
N SER A 33 4.95 -10.95 15.25
CA SER A 33 5.92 -11.55 14.32
C SER A 33 7.36 -11.11 14.57
N LYS A 34 7.55 -9.86 15.02
CA LYS A 34 8.88 -9.25 15.21
C LYS A 34 9.50 -9.57 16.58
N TYR A 35 8.68 -9.69 17.62
CA TYR A 35 9.14 -9.76 19.01
C TYR A 35 8.70 -11.01 19.76
N SER A 36 7.85 -11.88 19.19
CA SER A 36 7.51 -13.14 19.86
C SER A 36 8.73 -14.08 19.88
N GLN A 37 9.14 -14.49 21.07
CA GLN A 37 10.24 -15.44 21.27
C GLN A 37 9.88 -16.87 20.84
N ARG A 38 8.61 -17.12 20.49
CA ARG A 38 8.18 -18.41 19.96
C ARG A 38 8.25 -18.31 18.45
N ALA A 39 9.28 -18.93 17.88
CA ALA A 39 9.42 -19.12 16.44
C ALA A 39 8.22 -19.90 15.88
N ALA A 40 7.15 -19.19 15.55
CA ALA A 40 6.11 -19.66 14.67
C ALA A 40 6.57 -19.27 13.25
N GLY A 41 7.12 -20.25 12.55
CA GLY A 41 8.06 -20.03 11.45
C GLY A 41 7.54 -19.18 10.28
N ALA A 42 8.47 -18.40 9.69
CA ALA A 42 8.62 -18.28 8.25
C ALA A 42 9.98 -17.60 7.89
N PRO A 43 10.83 -18.25 7.05
CA PRO A 43 12.17 -17.80 6.70
C PRO A 43 12.18 -16.86 5.48
N ALA A 44 11.71 -15.62 5.65
CA ALA A 44 11.88 -14.57 4.63
C ALA A 44 12.24 -13.20 5.23
N PHE A 45 11.58 -12.80 6.31
CA PHE A 45 11.84 -11.51 6.97
C PHE A 45 13.07 -11.52 7.89
N GLN A 46 13.55 -12.70 8.29
CA GLN A 46 14.73 -12.86 9.13
C GLN A 46 16.01 -12.36 8.43
N LYS A 47 16.18 -12.68 7.14
CA LYS A 47 17.30 -12.16 6.32
C LYS A 47 17.27 -10.64 6.14
N VAL A 48 16.07 -10.04 6.08
CA VAL A 48 15.91 -8.58 5.97
C VAL A 48 16.27 -7.90 7.29
N ALA A 49 15.88 -8.48 8.43
CA ALA A 49 16.26 -8.00 9.75
C ALA A 49 17.78 -8.11 9.98
N GLU A 50 18.40 -9.24 9.61
CA GLU A 50 19.85 -9.44 9.66
C GLU A 50 20.60 -8.44 8.78
N THR A 51 20.13 -8.20 7.54
CA THR A 51 20.75 -7.21 6.64
C THR A 51 20.60 -5.78 7.17
N LEU A 52 19.49 -5.46 7.84
CA LEU A 52 19.25 -4.14 8.41
C LEU A 52 20.09 -3.91 9.68
N GLU A 53 20.24 -4.94 10.51
CA GLU A 53 21.11 -4.93 11.69
C GLU A 53 22.58 -4.75 11.29
N ASP A 54 23.04 -5.48 10.26
CA ASP A 54 24.38 -5.31 9.68
C ASP A 54 24.59 -3.91 9.09
N THR A 55 23.57 -3.34 8.45
CA THR A 55 23.62 -1.97 7.89
C THR A 55 23.63 -0.90 8.99
N MET A 56 22.91 -1.12 10.10
CA MET A 56 22.93 -0.26 11.28
C MET A 56 24.27 -0.32 12.01
N ARG A 57 24.83 -1.51 12.17
CA ARG A 57 26.15 -1.73 12.80
C ARG A 57 27.29 -1.18 11.94
N ALA A 58 27.15 -1.21 10.62
CA ALA A 58 28.10 -0.58 9.69
C ALA A 58 28.02 0.96 9.67
N GLY A 59 27.10 1.58 10.42
CA GLY A 59 26.94 3.04 10.46
C GLY A 59 26.40 3.65 9.16
N ARG A 60 25.72 2.86 8.32
CA ARG A 60 25.27 3.25 6.97
C ARG A 60 23.76 3.48 6.85
N VAL A 61 23.08 3.88 7.93
CA VAL A 61 21.66 4.28 7.84
C VAL A 61 21.59 5.81 7.71
N PRO A 62 21.24 6.36 6.52
CA PRO A 62 20.96 7.78 6.39
C PRO A 62 19.74 8.13 7.25
N ILE A 63 19.84 9.18 8.07
CA ILE A 63 18.79 9.70 8.96
C ILE A 63 17.66 10.40 8.14
N THR A 64 17.26 9.84 7.00
CA THR A 64 16.29 10.47 6.09
C THR A 64 14.93 9.75 6.04
N ILE A 65 14.68 8.78 6.93
CA ILE A 65 13.40 8.03 6.97
C ILE A 65 12.35 8.70 7.89
N ILE A 66 12.53 9.96 8.28
CA ILE A 66 11.46 10.76 8.91
C ILE A 66 11.15 12.00 8.05
N ARG A 67 10.81 11.77 6.78
CA ARG A 67 10.11 12.77 5.93
C ARG A 67 9.36 12.18 4.71
N GLY A 68 9.46 10.88 4.45
CA GLY A 68 9.13 10.30 3.14
C GLY A 68 7.68 9.87 2.87
N THR A 69 6.77 9.92 3.85
CA THR A 69 5.39 9.42 3.64
C THR A 69 4.50 10.38 2.85
N MET A 70 4.81 11.68 2.78
CA MET A 70 4.03 12.63 1.96
C MET A 70 4.37 12.55 0.46
N ASP A 71 5.64 12.32 0.11
CA ASP A 71 6.06 12.21 -1.30
C ASP A 71 5.65 10.88 -1.95
N ALA A 72 5.57 9.80 -1.17
CA ALA A 72 5.14 8.49 -1.68
C ALA A 72 3.65 8.48 -2.06
N VAL A 73 2.79 9.11 -1.25
CA VAL A 73 1.36 9.28 -1.55
C VAL A 73 1.17 10.15 -2.79
N GLY A 74 1.96 11.23 -2.93
CA GLY A 74 1.93 12.08 -4.13
C GLY A 74 2.37 11.35 -5.41
N LYS A 75 3.38 10.48 -5.34
CA LYS A 75 3.83 9.67 -6.49
C LYS A 75 2.85 8.57 -6.85
N ALA A 76 2.24 7.91 -5.86
CA ALA A 76 1.19 6.92 -6.09
C ALA A 76 -0.05 7.54 -6.76
N GLY A 77 -0.47 8.74 -6.31
CA GLY A 77 -1.56 9.49 -6.93
C GLY A 77 -1.32 9.81 -8.41
N ARG A 78 -0.14 10.35 -8.75
CA ARG A 78 0.22 10.66 -10.15
C ARG A 78 0.31 9.42 -11.04
N PHE A 79 0.75 8.29 -10.50
CA PHE A 79 0.78 7.02 -11.25
C PHE A 79 -0.63 6.52 -11.56
N LEU A 80 -1.55 6.58 -10.59
CA LEU A 80 -2.95 6.19 -10.78
C LEU A 80 -3.67 7.13 -11.76
N GLU A 81 -3.43 8.44 -11.69
CA GLU A 81 -3.94 9.42 -12.66
C GLU A 81 -3.43 9.13 -14.09
N GLY A 82 -2.14 8.82 -14.23
CA GLY A 82 -1.55 8.43 -15.51
C GLY A 82 -2.16 7.16 -16.11
N LEU A 83 -2.41 6.14 -15.27
CA LEU A 83 -3.06 4.90 -15.68
C LEU A 83 -4.52 5.13 -16.09
N ALA A 84 -5.26 5.93 -15.32
CA ALA A 84 -6.65 6.27 -15.63
C ALA A 84 -6.77 7.08 -16.92
N ALA A 85 -5.87 8.03 -17.16
CA ALA A 85 -5.82 8.81 -18.39
C ALA A 85 -5.52 7.94 -19.62
N ALA A 86 -4.54 7.02 -19.51
CA ALA A 86 -4.22 6.07 -20.57
C ALA A 86 -5.40 5.12 -20.86
N GLY A 87 -6.09 4.65 -19.82
CA GLY A 87 -7.29 3.82 -19.96
C GLY A 87 -8.42 4.53 -20.70
N LYS A 88 -8.69 5.81 -20.39
CA LYS A 88 -9.68 6.62 -21.11
C LYS A 88 -9.30 6.80 -22.59
N ALA A 89 -8.03 7.10 -22.88
CA ALA A 89 -7.57 7.27 -24.26
C ALA A 89 -7.74 5.99 -25.10
N ALA A 90 -7.45 4.81 -24.52
CA ALA A 90 -7.66 3.54 -25.19
C ALA A 90 -9.14 3.25 -25.48
N VAL A 91 -10.04 3.59 -24.55
CA VAL A 91 -11.50 3.45 -24.74
C VAL A 91 -12.00 4.40 -25.83
N ASP A 92 -11.53 5.64 -25.85
CA ASP A 92 -11.94 6.63 -26.85
C ASP A 92 -11.41 6.26 -28.24
N GLU A 93 -10.19 5.72 -28.34
CA GLU A 93 -9.64 5.20 -29.61
C GLU A 93 -10.42 3.95 -30.08
N ALA A 94 -10.82 3.07 -29.16
CA ALA A 94 -11.65 1.91 -29.49
C ALA A 94 -13.06 2.34 -29.99
N LYS A 95 -13.67 3.33 -29.35
CA LYS A 95 -14.93 3.92 -29.81
C LYS A 95 -14.78 4.59 -31.17
N LYS A 96 -13.71 5.37 -31.38
CA LYS A 96 -13.44 6.01 -32.67
C LYS A 96 -13.23 4.98 -33.80
N LYS A 97 -12.47 3.91 -33.54
CA LYS A 97 -12.31 2.78 -34.49
C LYS A 97 -13.62 2.02 -34.76
N GLN A 98 -14.54 1.96 -33.80
CA GLN A 98 -15.88 1.40 -34.02
C GLN A 98 -16.76 2.32 -34.87
N VAL A 99 -16.67 3.64 -34.68
CA VAL A 99 -17.38 4.64 -35.50
C VAL A 99 -16.83 4.64 -36.93
N ASP A 100 -15.51 4.59 -37.12
CA ASP A 100 -14.90 4.54 -38.47
C ASP A 100 -15.29 3.25 -39.24
N LYS A 101 -15.40 2.10 -38.55
CA LYS A 101 -15.89 0.85 -39.16
C LYS A 101 -17.36 0.92 -39.59
N GLN A 102 -18.22 1.65 -38.86
CA GLN A 102 -19.62 1.83 -39.24
C GLN A 102 -19.80 2.79 -40.43
N VAL A 103 -18.89 3.77 -40.59
CA VAL A 103 -18.92 4.73 -41.71
C VAL A 103 -18.36 4.12 -43.01
N GLU A 104 -17.43 3.17 -42.92
CA GLU A 104 -16.91 2.45 -44.10
C GLU A 104 -17.92 1.45 -44.69
N GLU A 105 -18.82 0.88 -43.87
CA GLU A 105 -19.89 -0.04 -44.30
C GLU A 105 -21.12 0.68 -44.88
N THR A 106 -21.20 2.02 -44.78
CA THR A 106 -22.32 2.82 -45.33
C THR A 106 -22.01 3.59 -46.61
N LYS A 107 -20.82 3.45 -47.22
CA LYS A 107 -20.60 3.96 -48.58
C LYS A 107 -21.21 2.97 -49.59
N PRO A 108 -22.24 3.35 -50.36
CA PRO A 108 -22.76 2.47 -51.40
C PRO A 108 -21.68 2.27 -52.49
N PRO A 109 -21.54 1.06 -53.05
CA PRO A 109 -20.78 0.89 -54.28
C PRO A 109 -21.56 1.54 -55.42
N GLN A 110 -20.91 2.49 -56.09
CA GLN A 110 -21.23 3.12 -57.39
C GLN A 110 -22.71 3.38 -57.73
#